data_AF-A0A6M2E3G2-F1
#
_entry.id   AF-A0A6M2E3G2-F1
#
_cell.length_a   1.000
_cell.length_b   1.000
_cell.length_c   1.000
_cell.angle_alpha   90.00
_cell.angle_beta   90.00
_cell.angle_gamma   90.00
#
_symmetry.space_group_name_H-M   'P 1'
#
loop_
_entity.id
_entity.type
_entity.pdbx_description
1 polymer ?
#
loop_
_entity_poly.entity_id
_entity_poly.type
_entity_poly.pdbx_seq_one_letter_code
_entity_poly.pdbx_strand_id
1 'polypeptide(L)'
;MDISPCSWRRVVLGAVLLASKVWDDQAVWNVDYCQILKEITVEDMNELERQFLELLQFNINVPASVYAKYYFDLRTLADHNELAFPSEPLSKERAQKLEAMSRVCEDKLGELHRNGFKKWSSLDNVNNISVRRSTAILS
;
A
#
# COMPACT_ATOMS: atom_id res chain seq x y z
N MET A 1 -15.27 19.60 -7.52
CA MET A 1 -15.77 19.35 -6.15
C MET A 1 -14.78 20.03 -5.24
N ASP A 2 -15.22 21.04 -4.49
CA ASP A 2 -14.30 21.81 -3.65
C ASP A 2 -14.26 21.22 -2.24
N ILE A 3 -13.05 21.07 -1.71
CA ILE A 3 -12.84 20.67 -0.32
C ILE A 3 -13.13 21.90 0.54
N SER A 4 -14.21 21.85 1.30
CA SER A 4 -14.65 22.91 2.18
C SER A 4 -14.81 22.38 3.62
N PRO A 5 -14.84 23.26 4.64
CA PRO A 5 -14.99 22.84 6.03
C PRO A 5 -16.24 21.98 6.32
N CYS A 6 -17.29 22.11 5.51
CA CYS A 6 -18.51 21.31 5.64
C CYS A 6 -18.50 20.00 4.82
N SER A 7 -17.62 19.86 3.82
CA SER A 7 -17.62 18.70 2.90
C SER A 7 -16.45 17.74 3.09
N TRP A 8 -15.32 18.20 3.67
CA TRP A 8 -14.07 17.42 3.72
C TRP A 8 -14.24 16.05 4.38
N ARG A 9 -15.03 15.96 5.47
CA ARG A 9 -15.22 14.71 6.21
C ARG A 9 -15.85 13.62 5.34
N ARG A 10 -16.87 13.99 4.54
CA ARG A 10 -17.56 13.06 3.63
C ARG A 10 -16.65 12.64 2.47
N VAL A 11 -15.91 13.59 1.90
CA VAL A 11 -14.98 13.33 0.80
C VAL A 11 -13.86 12.38 1.25
N VAL A 12 -13.24 12.64 2.39
CA VAL A 12 -12.17 11.78 2.94
C VAL A 12 -12.71 10.40 3.27
N LEU A 13 -13.90 10.31 3.90
CA LEU A 13 -14.53 9.03 4.21
C LEU A 13 -14.80 8.19 2.95
N GLY A 14 -15.37 8.80 1.90
CA GLY A 14 -15.61 8.10 0.63
C GLY A 14 -14.33 7.59 -0.02
N ALA A 15 -13.26 8.40 0.01
CA ALA A 15 -11.95 7.99 -0.50
C ALA A 15 -11.35 6.80 0.27
N VAL A 16 -11.40 6.84 1.61
CA VAL A 16 -10.88 5.77 2.47
C VAL A 16 -11.69 4.48 2.32
N LEU A 17 -13.02 4.59 2.23
CA LEU A 17 -13.89 3.43 2.02
C LEU A 17 -13.53 2.71 0.72
N LEU A 18 -13.42 3.43 -0.40
CA LEU A 18 -13.07 2.79 -1.67
C LEU A 18 -11.65 2.23 -1.65
N ALA A 19 -10.68 2.98 -1.13
CA ALA A 19 -9.29 2.52 -1.07
C ALA A 19 -9.14 1.22 -0.26
N SER A 20 -9.82 1.12 0.88
CA SER A 20 -9.79 -0.09 1.70
C SER A 20 -10.43 -1.30 1.02
N LYS A 21 -11.55 -1.11 0.29
CA LYS A 21 -12.17 -2.20 -0.48
C LYS A 21 -11.33 -2.69 -1.67
N VAL A 22 -10.54 -1.80 -2.27
CA VAL A 22 -9.70 -2.14 -3.44
C VAL A 22 -8.41 -2.84 -3.02
N TRP A 23 -7.88 -2.51 -1.85
CA TRP A 23 -6.59 -3.00 -1.39
C TRP A 23 -6.66 -4.22 -0.47
N ASP A 24 -7.79 -4.44 0.21
CA ASP A 24 -7.94 -5.59 1.09
C ASP A 24 -8.22 -6.88 0.30
N ASP A 25 -7.51 -7.96 0.64
CA ASP A 25 -7.72 -9.29 0.08
C ASP A 25 -9.00 -9.95 0.62
N GLN A 26 -9.53 -9.45 1.75
CA GLN A 26 -10.81 -9.87 2.33
C GLN A 26 -11.94 -8.95 1.90
N ALA A 27 -13.14 -9.53 1.74
CA ALA A 27 -14.33 -8.74 1.42
C ALA A 27 -14.71 -7.84 2.60
N VAL A 28 -14.68 -6.53 2.39
CA VAL A 28 -15.09 -5.52 3.38
C VAL A 28 -16.51 -5.03 3.10
N TRP A 29 -17.38 -5.09 4.10
CA TRP A 29 -18.80 -4.72 3.96
C TRP A 29 -19.07 -3.36 4.58
N ASN A 30 -20.00 -2.58 4.00
CA ASN A 30 -20.35 -1.24 4.52
C ASN A 30 -20.86 -1.27 5.96
N VAL A 31 -21.54 -2.35 6.36
CA VAL A 31 -22.02 -2.54 7.74
C VAL A 31 -20.89 -2.62 8.77
N ASP A 32 -19.70 -3.09 8.37
CA ASP A 32 -18.54 -3.20 9.27
C ASP A 32 -18.00 -1.81 9.62
N TYR A 33 -18.00 -0.86 8.67
CA TYR A 33 -17.63 0.52 8.94
C TYR A 33 -18.60 1.19 9.93
N CYS A 34 -19.90 0.89 9.87
CA CYS A 34 -20.89 1.40 10.82
C CYS A 34 -20.68 0.90 12.26
N GLN A 35 -19.97 -0.22 12.47
CA GLN A 35 -19.61 -0.68 13.82
C GLN A 35 -18.59 0.27 14.48
N ILE A 36 -17.72 0.88 13.67
CA ILE A 36 -16.69 1.83 14.10
C ILE A 36 -17.26 3.27 14.09
N LEU A 37 -17.93 3.65 13.01
CA LEU A 37 -18.52 4.98 12.79
C LEU A 37 -20.01 4.98 13.13
N LYS A 38 -20.32 4.88 14.43
CA LYS A 38 -21.70 4.71 14.94
C LYS A 38 -22.68 5.83 14.59
N GLU A 39 -22.18 6.98 14.17
CA GLU A 39 -22.98 8.14 13.76
C GLU A 39 -23.52 8.03 12.32
N ILE A 40 -23.10 7.02 11.56
CA ILE A 40 -23.38 6.88 10.13
C ILE A 40 -24.21 5.61 9.90
N THR A 41 -25.32 5.73 9.18
CA THR A 41 -26.17 4.59 8.86
C THR A 41 -25.62 3.82 7.65
N VAL A 42 -26.04 2.56 7.50
CA VAL A 42 -25.60 1.72 6.37
C VAL A 42 -26.10 2.30 5.04
N GLU A 43 -27.31 2.87 5.02
CA GLU A 43 -27.89 3.52 3.85
C GLU A 43 -27.06 4.73 3.42
N ASP A 44 -26.67 5.56 4.38
CA ASP A 44 -25.82 6.72 4.15
C ASP A 44 -24.41 6.32 3.68
N MET A 45 -23.88 5.19 4.17
CA MET A 45 -22.63 4.61 3.66
C MET A 45 -22.72 4.12 2.22
N ASN A 46 -23.78 3.37 1.90
CA ASN A 46 -24.02 2.87 0.55
C ASN A 46 -24.17 4.02 -0.45
N GLU A 47 -24.90 5.06 -0.07
CA GLU A 47 -25.09 6.23 -0.92
C GLU A 47 -23.78 7.02 -1.11
N LEU A 48 -22.99 7.20 -0.05
CA LEU A 48 -21.67 7.83 -0.16
C LEU A 48 -20.75 7.06 -1.11
N GLU A 49 -20.69 5.74 -1.00
CA GLU A 49 -19.90 4.89 -1.90
C GLU A 49 -20.34 5.05 -3.36
N ARG A 50 -21.65 4.98 -3.61
CA ARG A 50 -22.22 5.15 -4.95
C ARG A 50 -21.86 6.51 -5.56
N GLN A 51 -22.10 7.59 -4.83
CA GLN A 51 -21.79 8.95 -5.28
C GLN A 51 -20.29 9.14 -5.55
N PHE A 52 -19.43 8.59 -4.69
CA PHE A 52 -17.99 8.71 -4.86
C PHE A 52 -17.48 7.95 -6.09
N LEU A 53 -18.02 6.75 -6.35
CA LEU A 53 -17.71 6.00 -7.57
C LEU A 53 -18.18 6.75 -8.84
N GLU A 54 -19.37 7.35 -8.81
CA GLU A 54 -19.86 8.18 -9.91
C GLU A 54 -18.97 9.38 -10.17
N LEU A 55 -18.49 10.06 -9.12
CA LEU A 55 -17.55 11.17 -9.23
C LEU A 55 -16.21 10.75 -9.85
N LEU A 56 -15.74 9.53 -9.56
CA LEU A 56 -14.54 8.96 -10.17
C LEU A 56 -14.81 8.37 -11.57
N GLN A 57 -16.05 8.41 -12.05
CA GLN A 57 -16.48 7.71 -13.26
C GLN A 57 -16.07 6.23 -13.22
N PHE A 58 -16.14 5.62 -12.03
CA PHE A 58 -15.73 4.25 -11.73
C PHE A 58 -14.25 3.94 -12.01
N ASN A 59 -13.42 4.95 -12.28
CA ASN A 59 -11.99 4.78 -12.43
C ASN A 59 -11.28 4.79 -11.07
N ILE A 60 -11.17 3.61 -10.47
CA ILE A 60 -10.45 3.39 -9.21
C ILE A 60 -8.95 3.06 -9.42
N ASN A 61 -8.49 2.99 -10.66
CA ASN A 61 -7.11 2.62 -10.94
C ASN A 61 -6.16 3.79 -10.64
N VAL A 62 -5.16 3.53 -9.80
CA VAL A 62 -4.10 4.49 -9.48
C VAL A 62 -2.78 3.97 -10.04
N PRO A 63 -2.24 4.56 -11.12
CA PRO A 63 -0.94 4.19 -11.63
C PRO A 63 0.16 4.39 -10.58
N ALA A 64 1.16 3.50 -10.56
CA ALA A 64 2.25 3.56 -9.59
C ALA A 64 2.99 4.91 -9.59
N SER A 65 3.16 5.53 -10.76
CA SER A 65 3.80 6.85 -10.89
C SER A 65 2.98 7.96 -10.21
N VAL A 66 1.65 7.89 -10.30
CA VAL A 66 0.73 8.85 -9.67
C VAL A 66 0.74 8.68 -8.16
N TYR A 67 0.66 7.43 -7.68
CA TYR A 67 0.78 7.12 -6.26
C TYR A 67 2.12 7.64 -5.69
N ALA A 68 3.23 7.31 -6.35
CA ALA A 68 4.56 7.71 -5.89
C ALA A 68 4.69 9.23 -5.79
N LYS A 69 4.21 9.97 -6.80
CA LYS A 69 4.20 11.44 -6.79
C LYS A 69 3.48 11.97 -5.54
N TYR A 70 2.21 11.58 -5.34
CA TYR A 70 1.42 12.11 -4.21
C TYR A 70 1.95 11.64 -2.85
N TYR A 71 2.49 10.43 -2.75
CA TYR A 71 3.14 9.95 -1.53
C TYR A 71 4.32 10.84 -1.13
N PHE A 72 5.23 11.13 -2.07
CA PHE A 72 6.39 11.98 -1.77
C PHE A 72 5.98 13.43 -1.50
N ASP A 73 5.03 13.99 -2.25
CA ASP A 73 4.50 15.33 -2.02
C ASP A 73 3.92 15.46 -0.60
N LEU A 74 3.11 14.47 -0.17
CA LEU A 74 2.55 14.43 1.19
C LEU A 74 3.61 14.24 2.27
N ARG A 75 4.65 13.44 2.00
CA ARG A 75 5.77 13.25 2.93
C ARG A 75 6.52 14.56 3.16
N THR A 76 6.89 15.25 2.08
CA THR A 76 7.55 16.56 2.17
C THR A 76 6.66 17.59 2.88
N LEU A 77 5.34 17.58 2.64
CA LEU A 77 4.41 18.45 3.35
C LEU A 77 4.35 18.13 4.85
N ALA A 78 4.33 16.85 5.22
CA ALA A 78 4.34 16.43 6.63
C ALA A 78 5.64 16.83 7.35
N ASP A 79 6.79 16.68 6.68
CA ASP A 79 8.10 17.09 7.21
C ASP A 79 8.13 18.61 7.47
N HIS A 80 7.59 19.43 6.56
CA HIS A 80 7.49 20.89 6.75
C HIS A 80 6.54 21.32 7.88
N ASN A 81 5.57 20.47 8.25
CA ASN A 81 4.59 20.77 9.30
C ASN A 81 4.88 20.04 10.62
N GLU A 82 6.05 19.41 10.76
CA GLU A 82 6.41 18.62 11.95
C GLU A 82 5.43 17.47 12.25
N LEU A 83 4.68 17.03 11.23
CA LEU A 83 3.74 15.90 11.28
C LEU A 83 4.38 14.60 10.79
N ALA A 84 5.70 14.62 10.55
CA ALA A 84 6.44 13.48 10.06
C ALA A 84 6.33 12.31 11.05
N PHE A 85 5.58 11.29 10.67
CA PHE A 85 5.69 9.99 11.34
C PHE A 85 7.11 9.49 11.17
N PRO A 86 7.80 9.06 12.23
CA PRO A 86 9.12 8.46 12.10
C PRO A 86 8.95 7.14 11.33
N SER A 87 9.16 7.18 10.01
CA SER A 87 9.57 5.98 9.30
C SER A 87 11.00 5.76 9.77
N GLU A 88 11.18 4.93 10.79
CA GLU A 88 12.52 4.57 11.24
C GLU A 88 13.32 4.13 10.01
N PRO A 89 14.39 4.87 9.65
CA PRO A 89 15.27 4.40 8.60
C PRO A 89 15.73 3.00 8.97
N LEU A 90 15.91 2.14 7.96
CA LEU A 90 16.37 0.78 8.20
C LEU A 90 17.74 0.85 8.88
N SER A 91 17.80 0.49 10.17
CA SER A 91 19.06 0.52 10.92
C SER A 91 20.09 -0.39 10.25
N LYS A 92 21.38 -0.09 10.39
CA LYS A 92 22.45 -0.92 9.84
C LYS A 92 22.36 -2.36 10.35
N GLU A 93 22.00 -2.55 11.62
CA GLU A 93 21.80 -3.88 12.21
C GLU A 93 20.60 -4.59 11.57
N ARG A 94 19.48 -3.87 11.36
CA ARG A 94 18.26 -4.44 10.75
C ARG A 94 18.49 -4.79 9.28
N ALA A 95 19.23 -3.96 8.56
CA ALA A 95 19.65 -4.21 7.17
C ALA A 95 20.53 -5.47 7.07
N GLN A 96 21.56 -5.57 7.92
CA GLN A 96 22.46 -6.74 7.94
C GLN A 96 21.72 -8.02 8.31
N LYS A 97 20.81 -7.98 9.28
CA LYS A 97 19.98 -9.13 9.66
C LYS A 97 19.11 -9.61 8.49
N LEU A 98 18.47 -8.68 7.78
CA LEU A 98 17.66 -9.00 6.61
C LEU A 98 18.49 -9.59 5.46
N GLU A 99 19.68 -9.05 5.20
CA GLU A 99 20.59 -9.58 4.18
C GLU A 99 21.04 -11.02 4.51
N ALA A 100 21.40 -11.28 5.77
CA ALA A 100 21.77 -12.62 6.23
C ALA A 100 20.61 -13.62 6.06
N MET A 101 19.39 -13.22 6.41
CA MET A 101 18.20 -14.05 6.21
C MET A 101 17.90 -14.32 4.72
N SER A 102 18.10 -13.32 3.85
CA SER A 102 17.93 -13.49 2.39
C SER A 102 18.89 -14.52 1.83
N ARG A 103 20.18 -14.44 2.20
CA ARG A 103 21.21 -15.39 1.75
C ARG A 103 20.88 -16.83 2.16
N VAL A 104 20.46 -17.03 3.41
CA VAL A 104 20.05 -18.36 3.90
C VAL A 104 18.84 -18.91 3.13
N CYS A 105 17.89 -18.04 2.78
CA CYS A 105 16.72 -18.42 1.98
C CYS A 105 17.12 -18.85 0.55
N GLU A 106 18.02 -18.08 -0.09
CA GLU A 106 18.58 -18.39 -1.42
C GLU A 106 19.33 -19.72 -1.41
N ASP A 107 20.17 -19.96 -0.40
CA ASP A 107 20.92 -21.21 -0.24
C ASP A 107 19.98 -22.41 -0.09
N LYS A 108 18.96 -22.28 0.76
CA LYS A 108 17.94 -23.32 0.96
C LYS A 108 17.13 -23.59 -0.30
N LEU A 109 16.80 -22.56 -1.07
CA LEU A 109 16.13 -22.70 -2.37
C LEU A 109 17.06 -23.39 -3.39
N GLY A 110 18.34 -23.05 -3.40
CA GLY A 110 19.36 -23.72 -4.21
C GLY A 110 19.52 -25.20 -3.87
N GLU A 111 19.47 -25.56 -2.58
CA GLU A 111 19.46 -26.95 -2.11
C GLU A 111 18.22 -27.71 -2.57
N LEU A 112 17.03 -27.11 -2.46
CA LEU A 112 15.78 -27.72 -2.95
C LEU A 112 15.82 -27.95 -4.46
N HIS A 113 16.39 -27.02 -5.24
CA HIS A 113 16.59 -27.19 -6.67
C HIS A 113 17.59 -28.32 -6.99
N ARG A 114 18.69 -28.45 -6.23
CA ARG A 114 19.64 -29.57 -6.38
C ARG A 114 18.99 -30.92 -6.09
N ASN A 115 18.03 -30.96 -5.17
CA ASN A 115 17.28 -32.16 -4.80
C ASN A 115 16.12 -32.49 -5.76
N GLY A 116 16.05 -31.86 -6.93
CA GLY A 116 15.12 -32.21 -8.00
C GLY A 116 13.71 -31.63 -7.86
N PHE A 117 13.47 -30.72 -6.92
CA PHE A 117 12.19 -29.99 -6.86
C PHE A 117 12.11 -29.00 -8.04
N LYS A 118 11.06 -29.15 -8.86
CA LYS A 118 10.84 -28.31 -10.05
C LYS A 118 10.64 -26.84 -9.65
N LYS A 119 11.44 -25.98 -10.25
CA LYS A 119 11.37 -24.52 -10.16
C LYS A 119 9.95 -24.05 -10.54
N TRP A 120 9.32 -23.20 -9.73
CA TRP A 120 8.09 -22.51 -10.13
C TRP A 120 8.41 -21.50 -11.23
N SER A 121 7.64 -21.54 -12.33
CA SER A 121 7.84 -20.71 -13.54
C SER A 121 7.75 -19.20 -13.30
N SER A 122 7.23 -18.77 -12.14
CA SER A 122 7.17 -17.37 -11.72
C SER A 122 8.55 -16.78 -11.36
N LEU A 123 9.59 -17.58 -11.20
CA LEU A 123 10.95 -17.13 -10.85
C LEU A 123 11.88 -16.89 -12.06
N ASP A 124 11.45 -17.19 -13.28
CA ASP A 124 12.34 -17.14 -14.45
C ASP A 124 12.65 -15.70 -14.91
N ASN A 125 11.82 -14.71 -14.55
CA ASN A 125 12.05 -13.32 -14.92
C ASN A 125 12.98 -12.56 -13.96
N VAL A 126 13.28 -13.11 -12.78
CA VAL A 126 14.16 -12.47 -11.78
C VAL A 126 15.64 -12.62 -12.13
N ASN A 127 16.02 -13.75 -12.74
CA ASN A 127 17.42 -14.02 -13.10
C ASN A 127 17.94 -13.19 -14.28
N ASN A 128 17.07 -12.53 -15.05
CA ASN A 128 17.48 -11.75 -16.22
C ASN A 128 17.74 -10.27 -15.91
N ILE A 129 17.53 -9.85 -14.65
CA ILE A 129 17.97 -8.54 -14.16
C ILE A 129 19.34 -8.77 -13.53
N SER A 130 20.39 -8.65 -14.34
CA SER A 130 21.78 -8.62 -13.88
C SER A 130 21.91 -7.72 -12.65
N VAL A 131 22.29 -8.30 -11.51
CA VAL A 131 22.95 -7.66 -10.37
C VAL A 131 22.53 -6.18 -10.15
N ARG A 132 21.23 -5.90 -10.04
CA ARG A 132 20.79 -4.63 -9.46
C ARG A 132 20.97 -4.80 -7.95
N ARG A 133 22.13 -4.39 -7.44
CA ARG A 133 22.30 -4.06 -6.03
C ARG A 133 21.14 -3.12 -5.67
N SER A 134 20.18 -3.60 -4.91
CA SER A 134 19.18 -2.75 -4.28
C SER A 134 19.94 -1.77 -3.41
N THR A 135 20.13 -0.55 -3.88
CA THR A 135 20.71 0.52 -3.08
C THR A 135 19.66 0.88 -2.03
N ALA A 136 19.81 0.30 -0.84
CA ALA A 136 19.12 0.81 0.33
C ALA A 136 19.66 2.23 0.59
N ILE A 137 18.76 3.21 0.69
CA ILE A 137 19.14 4.52 1.20
C ILE A 137 19.37 4.33 2.70
N LEU A 138 20.64 4.19 3.08
CA LEU A 138 21.08 4.09 4.46
C LEU A 138 21.14 5.49 5.07
N SER A 139 20.88 5.59 6.38
CA SER A 139 21.19 6.76 7.20
C SER A 139 22.61 6.69 7.75
#